data_AF-H8XU01-F1
#
_entry.id   AF-H8XU01-F1
#
_cell.length_a   1.000
_cell.length_b   1.000
_cell.length_c   1.000
_cell.angle_alpha   90.00
_cell.angle_beta   90.00
_cell.angle_gamma   90.00
#
_symmetry.space_group_name_H-M   'P 1'
#
loop_
_entity.id
_entity.type
_entity.pdbx_description
1 polymer ?
#
loop_
_entity_poly.entity_id
_entity_poly.type
_entity_poly.pdbx_seq_one_letter_code
_entity_poly.pdbx_strand_id
1 'polypeptide(L)'
;MTDLELFYQLKEKVLERYKESNPYFNGNWKNFSSQDILQLIDEIQIQTKSTVSEKWIYTHLKPETNVKLPRKDMLDILSSYANEKSWDAFKFNAINTLETLPQSNKQKSKWKLSYLLYSVLFLLFIGILYFKIKKPNQTSIVLKNSFTNDSVSKQEVKAYIIEDSIEKPVDLEKEEITNEKPIKVLIKSPFYQSKKIVLEPNLAVNTIELKPNDYAMVLKAFLKSDIKDWQIRKQQLKKILSDNLEVIVMLPNNLGAEYLNKEEFAQKLIIPSPSLKKMSIIEVENDENDRIKFIRIIQD
;
A
#
# COMPACT_ATOMS: atom_id res chain seq x y z
N MET A 1 10.79 12.13 -42.02
CA MET A 1 10.89 12.33 -40.56
C MET A 1 12.24 11.84 -40.10
N THR A 2 13.01 12.65 -39.38
CA THR A 2 14.30 12.21 -38.80
C THR A 2 14.04 11.37 -37.53
N ASP A 3 14.96 10.49 -37.16
CA ASP A 3 14.82 9.70 -35.92
C ASP A 3 14.67 10.58 -34.67
N LEU A 4 15.22 11.80 -34.71
CA LEU A 4 15.10 12.79 -33.65
C LEU A 4 13.69 13.38 -33.56
N GLU A 5 13.03 13.64 -34.69
CA GLU A 5 11.64 14.08 -34.74
C GLU A 5 10.69 13.01 -34.20
N LEU A 6 10.92 11.74 -34.56
CA LEU A 6 10.18 10.61 -34.01
C LEU A 6 10.39 10.49 -32.49
N PHE A 7 11.60 10.76 -32.00
CA PHE A 7 11.86 10.78 -30.57
C PHE A 7 11.06 11.89 -29.84
N TYR A 8 10.90 13.07 -30.44
CA TYR A 8 10.04 14.11 -29.86
C TYR A 8 8.57 13.69 -29.83
N GLN A 9 8.07 13.01 -30.85
CA GLN A 9 6.71 12.45 -30.81
C GLN A 9 6.55 11.40 -29.71
N LEU A 10 7.58 10.56 -29.50
CA LEU A 10 7.56 9.60 -28.41
C LEU A 10 7.55 10.30 -27.04
N LYS A 11 8.31 11.41 -26.88
CA LYS A 11 8.26 12.24 -25.67
C LYS A 11 6.87 12.76 -25.37
N GLU A 12 6.15 13.23 -26.39
CA GLU A 12 4.77 13.70 -26.21
C GLU A 12 3.82 12.55 -25.85
N LYS A 13 3.90 11.40 -26.54
CA LYS A 13 3.08 10.22 -26.17
C LYS A 13 3.33 9.74 -24.75
N VAL A 14 4.59 9.73 -24.29
CA VAL A 14 4.94 9.36 -22.91
C VAL A 14 4.32 10.35 -21.93
N LEU A 15 4.34 11.65 -22.24
CA LEU A 15 3.74 12.69 -21.41
C LEU A 15 2.21 12.59 -21.36
N GLU A 16 1.57 12.32 -22.50
CA GLU A 16 0.12 12.07 -22.59
C GLU A 16 -0.26 10.86 -21.75
N ARG A 17 0.48 9.75 -21.90
CA ARG A 17 0.27 8.54 -21.10
C ARG A 17 0.41 8.81 -19.60
N TYR A 18 1.40 9.60 -19.20
CA TYR A 18 1.59 10.00 -17.82
C TYR A 18 0.44 10.88 -17.30
N LYS A 19 -0.13 11.76 -18.15
CA LYS A 19 -1.32 12.56 -17.79
C LYS A 19 -2.58 11.70 -17.61
N GLU A 20 -2.71 10.61 -18.36
CA GLU A 20 -3.83 9.68 -18.18
C GLU A 20 -3.80 8.97 -16.82
N SER A 21 -2.61 8.58 -16.34
CA SER A 21 -2.44 8.01 -15.00
C SER A 21 -2.45 9.06 -13.89
N ASN A 22 -2.16 10.33 -14.21
CA ASN A 22 -2.06 11.44 -13.27
C ASN A 22 -2.94 12.64 -13.65
N PRO A 23 -4.27 12.58 -13.42
CA PRO A 23 -5.20 13.63 -13.83
C PRO A 23 -4.94 15.02 -13.21
N TYR A 24 -4.19 15.08 -12.11
CA TYR A 24 -3.84 16.33 -11.43
C TYR A 24 -2.61 17.03 -12.03
N PHE A 25 -1.86 16.35 -12.90
CA PHE A 25 -0.69 16.90 -13.56
C PHE A 25 -1.07 17.69 -14.82
N ASN A 26 -0.88 19.01 -14.80
CA ASN A 26 -1.18 19.92 -15.92
C ASN A 26 0.08 20.53 -16.56
N GLY A 27 1.23 19.86 -16.45
CA GLY A 27 2.51 20.36 -16.95
C GLY A 27 2.94 19.81 -18.33
N ASN A 28 4.22 20.03 -18.62
CA ASN A 28 5.00 19.56 -19.74
C ASN A 28 6.41 19.14 -19.25
N TRP A 29 7.28 18.71 -20.15
CA TRP A 29 8.63 18.27 -19.76
C TRP A 29 9.48 19.34 -19.06
N LYS A 30 9.25 20.64 -19.31
CA LYS A 30 10.03 21.73 -18.71
C LYS A 30 9.71 21.95 -17.23
N ASN A 31 8.42 21.88 -16.88
CA ASN A 31 7.92 22.05 -15.51
C ASN A 31 7.63 20.70 -14.81
N PHE A 32 8.07 19.59 -15.40
CA PHE A 32 8.06 18.26 -14.78
C PHE A 32 8.94 18.27 -13.51
N SER A 33 8.30 18.15 -12.35
CA SER A 33 8.96 18.29 -11.05
C SER A 33 9.76 17.04 -10.69
N SER A 34 10.67 17.14 -9.71
CA SER A 34 11.41 15.96 -9.23
C SER A 34 10.48 14.86 -8.71
N GLN A 35 9.33 15.22 -8.12
CA GLN A 35 8.35 14.24 -7.66
C GLN A 35 7.68 13.53 -8.83
N ASP A 36 7.32 14.28 -9.90
CA ASP A 36 6.73 13.71 -11.11
C ASP A 36 7.73 12.76 -11.81
N ILE A 37 9.03 13.10 -11.78
CA ILE A 37 10.11 12.25 -12.30
C ILE A 37 10.16 10.91 -11.56
N LEU A 38 10.17 10.93 -10.22
CA LEU A 38 10.19 9.71 -9.41
C LEU A 38 8.95 8.85 -9.69
N GLN A 39 7.78 9.49 -9.76
CA GLN A 39 6.54 8.80 -10.06
C GLN A 39 6.53 8.18 -11.47
N LEU A 40 7.02 8.90 -12.48
CA LEU A 40 7.17 8.37 -13.83
C LEU A 40 8.10 7.15 -13.86
N ILE A 41 9.20 7.18 -13.11
CA ILE A 41 10.12 6.03 -13.00
C ILE A 41 9.41 4.83 -12.41
N ASP A 42 8.65 5.02 -11.33
CA ASP A 42 7.87 3.96 -10.68
C ASP A 42 6.82 3.38 -11.63
N GLU A 43 6.09 4.23 -12.36
CA GLU A 43 5.09 3.79 -13.34
C GLU A 43 5.71 3.01 -14.50
N ILE A 44 6.85 3.47 -15.04
CA ILE A 44 7.61 2.74 -16.07
C ILE A 44 8.05 1.38 -15.54
N GLN A 45 8.55 1.31 -14.29
CA GLN A 45 8.98 0.07 -13.67
C GLN A 45 7.84 -0.94 -13.48
N ILE A 46 6.69 -0.47 -13.01
CA ILE A 46 5.51 -1.33 -12.81
C ILE A 46 5.01 -1.89 -14.16
N GLN A 47 4.95 -1.05 -15.20
CA GLN A 47 4.36 -1.43 -16.50
C GLN A 47 5.31 -2.24 -17.38
N THR A 48 6.59 -1.86 -17.44
CA THR A 48 7.57 -2.44 -18.38
C THR A 48 8.53 -3.43 -17.73
N LYS A 49 8.50 -3.56 -16.39
CA LYS A 49 9.48 -4.33 -15.58
C LYS A 49 10.94 -3.89 -15.79
N SER A 50 11.13 -2.69 -16.34
CA SER A 50 12.42 -2.07 -16.64
C SER A 50 12.46 -0.69 -16.01
N THR A 51 13.64 -0.18 -15.70
CA THR A 51 13.79 1.12 -15.02
C THR A 51 14.62 2.09 -15.84
N VAL A 52 14.43 3.38 -15.60
CA VAL A 52 15.22 4.47 -16.16
C VAL A 52 15.75 5.33 -15.00
N SER A 53 16.98 5.83 -15.10
CA SER A 53 17.54 6.65 -14.03
C SER A 53 17.02 8.09 -14.10
N GLU A 54 16.88 8.74 -12.94
CA GLU A 54 16.54 10.17 -12.87
C GLU A 54 17.47 11.03 -13.74
N LYS A 55 18.78 10.78 -13.65
CA LYS A 55 19.79 11.45 -14.47
C LYS A 55 19.49 11.33 -15.97
N TRP A 56 18.99 10.18 -16.41
CA TRP A 56 18.63 9.97 -17.80
C TRP A 56 17.43 10.84 -18.21
N ILE A 57 16.40 10.92 -17.37
CA ILE A 57 15.21 11.77 -17.61
C ILE A 57 15.63 13.24 -17.73
N TYR A 58 16.47 13.73 -16.82
CA TYR A 58 17.02 15.09 -16.89
C TYR A 58 17.85 15.36 -18.15
N THR A 59 18.52 14.35 -18.69
CA THR A 59 19.39 14.48 -19.85
C THR A 59 18.62 14.39 -21.18
N HIS A 60 17.55 13.59 -21.24
CA HIS A 60 16.90 13.25 -22.50
C HIS A 60 15.44 13.71 -22.62
N LEU A 61 14.65 13.65 -21.54
CA LEU A 61 13.24 14.05 -21.59
C LEU A 61 13.06 15.54 -21.26
N LYS A 62 13.76 16.04 -20.24
CA LYS A 62 13.61 17.43 -19.76
C LYS A 62 14.04 18.51 -20.77
N PRO A 63 15.14 18.35 -21.53
CA PRO A 63 15.55 19.37 -22.51
C PRO A 63 14.56 19.47 -23.67
N GLU A 64 14.28 20.69 -24.12
CA GLU A 64 13.43 20.93 -25.30
C GLU A 64 14.10 20.43 -26.59
N THR A 65 15.44 20.51 -26.66
CA THR A 65 16.23 20.06 -27.80
C THR A 65 17.29 19.04 -27.38
N ASN A 66 17.40 17.94 -28.12
CA ASN A 66 18.41 16.91 -27.91
C ASN A 66 19.40 16.88 -29.08
N VAL A 67 20.70 16.81 -28.77
CA VAL A 67 21.77 16.76 -29.79
C VAL A 67 21.96 15.35 -30.34
N LYS A 68 21.65 14.33 -29.55
CA LYS A 68 21.83 12.92 -29.89
C LYS A 68 20.62 12.11 -29.50
N LEU A 69 20.30 11.13 -30.35
CA LEU A 69 19.28 10.13 -30.06
C LEU A 69 19.75 9.26 -28.88
N PRO A 70 18.90 8.97 -27.89
CA PRO A 70 19.23 8.04 -26.83
C PRO A 70 19.43 6.60 -27.36
N ARG A 71 20.05 5.75 -26.54
CA ARG A 71 20.26 4.34 -26.85
C ARG A 71 18.91 3.63 -27.11
N LYS A 72 18.91 2.66 -28.02
CA LYS A 72 17.70 1.92 -28.43
C LYS A 72 16.94 1.30 -27.26
N ASP A 73 17.63 0.69 -26.29
CA ASP A 73 16.98 0.08 -25.13
C ASP A 73 16.11 1.07 -24.34
N MET A 74 16.55 2.33 -24.22
CA MET A 74 15.78 3.37 -23.53
C MET A 74 14.56 3.79 -24.35
N LEU A 75 14.69 3.80 -25.67
CA LEU A 75 13.57 4.08 -26.58
C LEU A 75 12.54 2.93 -26.56
N ASP A 76 13.00 1.68 -26.45
CA ASP A 76 12.13 0.51 -26.31
C ASP A 76 11.34 0.55 -25.00
N ILE A 77 11.98 0.92 -23.88
CA ILE A 77 11.30 1.10 -22.59
C ILE A 77 10.20 2.17 -22.69
N LEU A 78 10.52 3.35 -23.25
CA LEU A 78 9.55 4.42 -23.42
C LEU A 78 8.43 4.07 -24.39
N SER A 79 8.74 3.36 -25.47
CA SER A 79 7.75 2.86 -26.43
C SER A 79 6.80 1.88 -25.74
N SER A 80 7.34 0.94 -24.95
CA SER A 80 6.55 0.00 -24.15
C SER A 80 5.64 0.70 -23.15
N TYR A 81 6.14 1.75 -22.49
CA TYR A 81 5.34 2.57 -21.58
C TYR A 81 4.22 3.32 -22.33
N ALA A 82 4.50 3.82 -23.53
CA ALA A 82 3.53 4.45 -24.42
C ALA A 82 2.60 3.45 -25.17
N ASN A 83 2.49 2.19 -24.70
CA ASN A 83 1.68 1.11 -25.27
C ASN A 83 2.09 0.63 -26.69
N GLU A 84 3.34 0.84 -27.08
CA GLU A 84 3.92 0.37 -28.35
C GLU A 84 4.86 -0.80 -28.10
N LYS A 85 4.96 -1.75 -29.02
CA LYS A 85 5.75 -2.99 -28.78
C LYS A 85 7.26 -2.75 -28.68
N SER A 86 7.78 -1.75 -29.38
CA SER A 86 9.20 -1.38 -29.42
C SER A 86 9.38 -0.05 -30.15
N TRP A 87 10.59 0.51 -30.09
CA TRP A 87 10.97 1.69 -30.86
C TRP A 87 10.78 1.49 -32.36
N ASP A 88 11.12 0.31 -32.89
CA ASP A 88 10.96 0.02 -34.31
C ASP A 88 9.48 -0.07 -34.72
N ALA A 89 8.62 -0.63 -33.86
CA ALA A 89 7.17 -0.63 -34.06
C ALA A 89 6.59 0.78 -34.02
N PHE A 90 7.05 1.62 -33.09
CA PHE A 90 6.64 3.02 -33.01
C PHE A 90 7.05 3.80 -34.26
N LYS A 91 8.30 3.65 -34.73
CA LYS A 91 8.74 4.27 -36.00
C LYS A 91 7.87 3.84 -37.18
N PHE A 92 7.58 2.55 -37.29
CA PHE A 92 6.74 2.01 -38.35
C PHE A 92 5.32 2.59 -38.30
N ASN A 93 4.71 2.66 -37.11
CA ASN A 93 3.38 3.23 -36.93
C ASN A 93 3.37 4.73 -37.23
N ALA A 94 4.35 5.49 -36.73
CA ALA A 94 4.45 6.93 -36.96
C ALA A 94 4.68 7.28 -38.45
N ILE A 95 5.46 6.46 -39.18
CA ILE A 95 5.69 6.62 -40.62
C ILE A 95 4.42 6.27 -41.42
N ASN A 96 3.72 5.20 -41.03
CA ASN A 96 2.49 4.77 -41.72
C ASN A 96 1.25 5.62 -41.37
N THR A 97 1.28 6.42 -40.30
CA THR A 97 0.17 7.32 -39.94
C THR A 97 0.00 8.47 -40.97
N LEU A 98 0.93 8.63 -41.93
CA LEU A 98 0.76 9.52 -43.09
C LEU A 98 0.12 8.84 -44.31
N GLU A 99 -0.05 7.52 -44.30
CA GLU A 99 -0.80 6.77 -45.30
C GLU A 99 -1.81 5.86 -44.60
N THR A 100 -2.94 6.44 -44.17
CA THR A 100 -4.31 5.90 -44.33
C THR A 100 -5.27 6.37 -43.22
N LEU A 101 -6.37 6.99 -43.65
CA LEU A 101 -7.70 6.88 -43.03
C LEU A 101 -8.61 6.12 -44.03
N PRO A 102 -9.72 5.55 -43.55
CA PRO A 102 -9.87 4.15 -43.18
C PRO A 102 -10.26 3.25 -44.37
N GLN A 103 -9.84 1.99 -44.39
CA GLN A 103 -10.54 0.99 -45.21
C GLN A 103 -11.50 0.16 -44.39
N SER A 104 -12.75 0.63 -44.38
CA SER A 104 -13.90 -0.23 -44.19
C SER A 104 -14.04 -1.21 -45.36
N ASN A 105 -14.45 -2.43 -45.00
CA ASN A 105 -15.17 -3.42 -45.78
C ASN A 105 -14.53 -4.03 -47.05
N LYS A 106 -14.48 -5.36 -47.05
CA LYS A 106 -15.23 -6.16 -48.02
C LYS A 106 -15.52 -7.57 -47.49
N GLN A 107 -16.78 -7.78 -47.15
CA GLN A 107 -17.40 -9.08 -47.00
C GLN A 107 -17.93 -9.53 -48.36
N LYS A 108 -17.65 -10.77 -48.79
CA LYS A 108 -18.61 -11.60 -49.53
C LYS A 108 -18.39 -13.08 -49.22
N SER A 109 -19.49 -13.75 -48.88
CA SER A 109 -19.87 -15.13 -49.26
C SER A 109 -20.19 -16.10 -48.09
N LYS A 110 -21.45 -16.57 -48.12
CA LYS A 110 -22.14 -17.66 -47.40
C LYS A 110 -22.67 -17.41 -45.97
N TRP A 111 -23.73 -16.61 -45.89
CA TRP A 111 -24.58 -16.34 -44.72
C TRP A 111 -25.54 -17.48 -44.32
N LYS A 112 -25.02 -18.69 -44.10
CA LYS A 112 -25.76 -19.72 -43.33
C LYS A 112 -24.90 -20.42 -42.26
N LEU A 113 -23.58 -20.24 -42.30
CA LEU A 113 -22.66 -20.72 -41.25
C LEU A 113 -22.34 -19.65 -40.18
N SER A 114 -22.68 -18.37 -40.42
CA SER A 114 -22.40 -17.28 -39.48
C SER A 114 -23.30 -17.30 -38.25
N TYR A 115 -24.57 -17.70 -38.37
CA TYR A 115 -25.50 -17.72 -37.23
C TYR A 115 -25.12 -18.75 -36.16
N LEU A 116 -24.56 -19.91 -36.56
CA LEU A 116 -24.03 -20.89 -35.61
C LEU A 116 -22.80 -20.34 -34.89
N LEU A 117 -21.91 -19.65 -35.61
CA LEU A 117 -20.70 -19.07 -35.04
C LEU A 117 -21.03 -17.91 -34.08
N TYR A 118 -21.99 -17.05 -34.43
CA TYR A 118 -22.50 -16.01 -33.53
C TYR A 118 -23.25 -16.57 -32.32
N SER A 119 -24.00 -17.66 -32.47
CA SER A 119 -24.67 -18.36 -31.35
C SER A 119 -23.64 -18.91 -30.35
N VAL A 120 -22.58 -19.57 -30.85
CA VAL A 120 -21.49 -20.07 -30.02
C VAL A 120 -20.72 -18.92 -29.37
N LEU A 121 -20.43 -17.84 -30.10
CA LEU A 121 -19.77 -16.65 -29.55
C LEU A 121 -20.64 -15.96 -28.49
N PHE A 122 -21.95 -15.93 -28.69
CA PHE A 122 -22.92 -15.33 -27.76
C PHE A 122 -23.06 -16.17 -26.49
N LEU A 123 -23.06 -17.50 -26.60
CA LEU A 123 -23.00 -18.41 -25.45
C LEU A 123 -21.67 -18.27 -24.68
N LEU A 124 -20.55 -18.12 -25.39
CA LEU A 124 -19.24 -17.81 -24.79
C LEU A 124 -19.27 -16.46 -24.09
N PHE A 125 -19.88 -15.45 -24.70
CA PHE A 125 -20.02 -14.11 -24.14
C PHE A 125 -20.92 -14.11 -22.89
N ILE A 126 -22.01 -14.86 -22.90
CA ILE A 126 -22.88 -15.09 -21.74
C ILE A 126 -22.10 -15.84 -20.64
N GLY A 127 -21.32 -16.85 -21.00
CA GLY A 127 -20.46 -17.57 -20.06
C GLY A 127 -19.42 -16.65 -19.40
N ILE A 128 -18.81 -15.75 -20.16
CA ILE A 128 -17.86 -14.74 -19.66
C ILE A 128 -18.57 -13.72 -18.75
N LEU A 129 -19.77 -13.27 -19.12
CA LEU A 129 -20.61 -12.41 -18.28
C LEU A 129 -20.98 -13.08 -16.96
N TYR A 130 -21.37 -14.36 -17.00
CA TYR A 130 -21.70 -15.14 -15.81
C TYR A 130 -20.50 -15.32 -14.88
N PHE A 131 -19.30 -15.50 -15.44
CA PHE A 131 -18.06 -15.59 -14.67
C PHE A 131 -17.67 -14.26 -14.03
N LYS A 132 -17.97 -13.11 -14.66
CA LYS A 132 -17.76 -11.78 -14.07
C LYS A 132 -18.72 -11.49 -12.90
N ILE A 133 -19.94 -12.02 -12.91
CA ILE A 133 -20.93 -11.82 -11.85
C ILE A 133 -20.60 -12.64 -10.58
N LYS A 134 -19.83 -13.73 -10.72
CA LYS A 134 -19.45 -14.62 -9.60
C LYS A 134 -18.15 -14.24 -8.87
N LYS A 135 -17.52 -13.10 -9.19
CA LYS A 135 -16.37 -12.66 -8.38
C LYS A 135 -16.89 -12.22 -7.01
N PRO A 136 -16.43 -12.82 -5.90
CA PRO A 136 -16.89 -12.43 -4.59
C PRO A 136 -16.36 -11.02 -4.29
N ASN A 137 -17.13 -10.25 -3.52
CA ASN A 137 -16.78 -8.87 -3.23
C ASN A 137 -15.53 -8.83 -2.34
N GLN A 138 -14.45 -8.30 -2.90
CA GLN A 138 -13.19 -8.09 -2.19
C GLN A 138 -13.29 -6.78 -1.41
N THR A 139 -13.08 -6.88 -0.09
CA THR A 139 -13.15 -5.74 0.81
C THR A 139 -11.75 -5.45 1.36
N SER A 140 -11.23 -4.26 1.11
CA SER A 140 -9.97 -3.79 1.70
C SER A 140 -10.20 -3.05 3.02
N ILE A 141 -9.27 -3.19 3.95
CA ILE A 141 -9.31 -2.55 5.28
C ILE A 141 -8.24 -1.47 5.37
N VAL A 142 -8.67 -0.25 5.69
CA VAL A 142 -7.77 0.90 5.95
C VAL A 142 -7.93 1.32 7.41
N LEU A 143 -6.84 1.28 8.17
CA LEU A 143 -6.82 1.66 9.58
C LEU A 143 -6.27 3.09 9.71
N LYS A 144 -7.00 3.98 10.41
CA LYS A 144 -6.59 5.36 10.63
C LYS A 144 -6.60 5.75 12.09
N ASN A 145 -5.69 6.62 12.50
CA ASN A 145 -5.72 7.25 13.81
C ASN A 145 -6.88 8.26 13.87
N SER A 146 -7.74 8.18 14.88
CA SER A 146 -8.93 9.04 15.00
C SER A 146 -8.62 10.54 15.23
N PHE A 147 -7.42 10.89 15.70
CA PHE A 147 -7.04 12.27 15.98
C PHE A 147 -6.19 12.89 14.87
N THR A 148 -5.25 12.12 14.30
CA THR A 148 -4.31 12.63 13.29
C THR A 148 -4.70 12.27 11.86
N ASN A 149 -5.64 11.33 11.66
CA ASN A 149 -5.98 10.72 10.37
C ASN A 149 -4.82 9.97 9.68
N ASP A 150 -3.69 9.80 10.36
CA ASP A 150 -2.55 9.04 9.84
C ASP A 150 -2.89 7.55 9.70
N SER A 151 -2.23 6.89 8.75
CA SER A 151 -2.33 5.44 8.56
C SER A 151 -1.74 4.68 9.76
N VAL A 152 -2.44 3.65 10.22
CA VAL A 152 -1.98 2.77 11.31
C VAL A 152 -1.40 1.49 10.72
N SER A 153 -0.20 1.11 11.17
CA SER A 153 0.45 -0.14 10.73
C SER A 153 -0.39 -1.36 11.12
N LYS A 154 -0.64 -2.23 10.14
CA LYS A 154 -1.38 -3.50 10.33
C LYS A 154 -0.65 -4.46 11.28
N GLN A 155 0.67 -4.36 11.40
CA GLN A 155 1.48 -5.17 12.32
C GLN A 155 1.20 -4.86 13.81
N GLU A 156 0.73 -3.65 14.08
CA GLU A 156 0.40 -3.21 15.44
C GLU A 156 -1.05 -3.53 15.82
N VAL A 157 -1.79 -4.22 14.95
CA VAL A 157 -3.23 -4.45 15.07
C VAL A 157 -3.58 -5.91 14.78
N LYS A 158 -4.28 -6.55 15.71
CA LYS A 158 -4.81 -7.91 15.54
C LYS A 158 -6.32 -7.83 15.32
N ALA A 159 -6.83 -8.55 14.33
CA ALA A 159 -8.27 -8.66 14.07
C ALA A 159 -8.77 -10.07 14.37
N TYR A 160 -9.98 -10.15 14.89
CA TYR A 160 -10.67 -11.40 15.20
C TYR A 160 -12.09 -11.35 14.65
N ILE A 161 -12.48 -12.34 13.85
CA ILE A 161 -13.87 -12.53 13.44
C ILE A 161 -14.62 -13.18 14.60
N ILE A 162 -15.78 -12.62 14.95
CA ILE A 162 -16.68 -13.18 15.95
C ILE A 162 -17.81 -13.93 15.24
N GLU A 163 -17.72 -15.26 15.23
CA GLU A 163 -18.77 -16.17 14.76
C GLU A 163 -19.20 -17.05 15.94
N ASP A 164 -20.50 -17.09 16.26
CA ASP A 164 -21.06 -17.95 17.32
C ASP A 164 -20.32 -17.87 18.67
N SER A 165 -19.83 -16.66 19.01
CA SER A 165 -19.03 -16.36 20.23
C SER A 165 -17.60 -16.94 20.24
N ILE A 166 -17.12 -17.44 19.11
CA ILE A 166 -15.73 -17.90 18.92
C ILE A 166 -14.94 -16.78 18.21
N GLU A 167 -13.80 -16.40 18.77
CA GLU A 167 -12.85 -15.46 18.16
C GLU A 167 -11.90 -16.21 17.22
N LYS A 168 -12.03 -16.02 15.90
CA LYS A 168 -11.09 -16.56 14.90
C LYS A 168 -10.11 -15.47 14.46
N PRO A 169 -8.77 -15.67 14.57
CA PRO A 169 -7.81 -14.66 14.18
C PRO A 169 -7.84 -14.41 12.66
N VAL A 170 -7.70 -13.15 12.28
CA VAL A 170 -7.61 -12.70 10.89
C VAL A 170 -6.27 -12.01 10.68
N ASP A 171 -5.60 -12.44 9.62
CA ASP A 171 -4.40 -11.80 9.12
C ASP A 171 -4.78 -10.58 8.27
N LEU A 172 -4.55 -9.38 8.81
CA LEU A 172 -4.83 -8.12 8.13
C LEU A 172 -3.83 -7.79 7.02
N GLU A 173 -2.66 -8.46 6.99
CA GLU A 173 -1.66 -8.26 5.93
C GLU A 173 -2.13 -8.82 4.59
N LYS A 174 -3.02 -9.82 4.61
CA LYS A 174 -3.77 -10.24 3.43
C LYS A 174 -4.77 -9.13 3.10
N GLU A 175 -4.50 -8.39 2.03
CA GLU A 175 -5.20 -7.14 1.69
C GLU A 175 -6.71 -7.30 1.44
N GLU A 176 -7.18 -8.51 1.24
CA GLU A 176 -8.54 -8.81 0.83
C GLU A 176 -9.20 -9.79 1.79
N ILE A 177 -10.26 -9.33 2.46
CA ILE A 177 -11.17 -10.22 3.17
C ILE A 177 -12.39 -10.40 2.26
N THR A 178 -12.64 -11.65 1.88
CA THR A 178 -13.77 -12.03 1.04
C THR A 178 -14.94 -12.45 1.91
N ASN A 179 -16.01 -11.65 1.93
CA ASN A 179 -17.18 -11.91 2.77
C ASN A 179 -18.45 -11.87 1.92
N GLU A 180 -19.32 -12.87 2.10
CA GLU A 180 -20.65 -12.90 1.45
C GLU A 180 -21.75 -12.27 2.34
N LYS A 181 -21.48 -12.11 3.64
CA LYS A 181 -22.40 -11.57 4.65
C LYS A 181 -21.67 -10.56 5.55
N PRO A 182 -22.40 -9.68 6.26
CA PRO A 182 -21.79 -8.77 7.22
C PRO A 182 -21.09 -9.55 8.34
N ILE A 183 -19.82 -9.25 8.60
CA ILE A 183 -19.01 -9.96 9.61
C ILE A 183 -18.66 -9.03 10.76
N LYS A 184 -18.88 -9.50 12.00
CA LYS A 184 -18.44 -8.79 13.20
C LYS A 184 -16.96 -9.05 13.42
N VAL A 185 -16.17 -7.97 13.45
CA VAL A 185 -14.72 -8.03 13.69
C VAL A 185 -14.38 -7.27 14.95
N LEU A 186 -13.59 -7.89 15.81
CA LEU A 186 -12.99 -7.29 16.98
C LEU A 186 -11.53 -6.97 16.68
N ILE A 187 -11.22 -5.69 16.75
CA ILE A 187 -9.86 -5.18 16.57
C ILE A 187 -9.25 -4.97 17.95
N LYS A 188 -8.08 -5.56 18.18
CA LYS A 188 -7.26 -5.41 19.38
C LYS A 188 -5.89 -4.85 19.00
N SER A 189 -5.35 -3.96 19.82
CA SER A 189 -4.02 -3.40 19.64
C SER A 189 -3.43 -3.04 21.02
N PRO A 190 -2.11 -3.18 21.23
CA PRO A 190 -1.47 -2.65 22.43
C PRO A 190 -1.51 -1.12 22.52
N PHE A 191 -1.65 -0.41 21.38
CA PHE A 191 -1.53 1.05 21.33
C PHE A 191 -2.85 1.77 21.01
N TYR A 192 -3.88 1.04 20.59
CA TYR A 192 -5.19 1.58 20.26
C TYR A 192 -6.28 0.87 21.06
N GLN A 193 -7.35 1.58 21.37
CA GLN A 193 -8.49 1.02 22.09
C GLN A 193 -9.16 -0.09 21.27
N SER A 194 -9.56 -1.17 21.96
CA SER A 194 -10.26 -2.28 21.32
C SER A 194 -11.58 -1.81 20.73
N LYS A 195 -11.86 -2.18 19.47
CA LYS A 195 -13.04 -1.72 18.74
C LYS A 195 -13.74 -2.89 18.05
N LYS A 196 -15.05 -3.00 18.28
CA LYS A 196 -15.93 -3.91 17.54
C LYS A 196 -16.49 -3.17 16.33
N ILE A 197 -16.35 -3.76 15.15
CA ILE A 197 -16.85 -3.22 13.90
C ILE A 197 -17.65 -4.29 13.16
N VAL A 198 -18.47 -3.86 12.21
CA VAL A 198 -19.14 -4.74 11.25
C VAL A 198 -18.56 -4.43 9.88
N LEU A 199 -18.00 -5.45 9.22
CA LEU A 199 -17.52 -5.34 7.85
C LEU A 199 -18.66 -5.68 6.90
N GLU A 200 -19.07 -4.71 6.10
CA GLU A 200 -20.10 -4.89 5.09
C GLU A 200 -19.51 -5.48 3.80
N PRO A 201 -20.11 -6.54 3.21
CA PRO A 201 -19.56 -7.25 2.07
C PRO A 201 -19.59 -6.44 0.76
N ASN A 202 -20.34 -5.33 0.68
CA ASN A 202 -20.50 -4.54 -0.55
C ASN A 202 -19.67 -3.25 -0.56
N LEU A 203 -18.82 -3.01 0.44
CA LEU A 203 -17.91 -1.87 0.44
C LEU A 203 -16.52 -2.29 -0.05
N ALA A 204 -16.05 -1.67 -1.14
CA ALA A 204 -14.69 -1.91 -1.65
C ALA A 204 -13.59 -1.54 -0.62
N VAL A 205 -13.86 -0.52 0.21
CA VAL A 205 -12.94 -0.04 1.25
C VAL A 205 -13.70 0.21 2.55
N ASN A 206 -13.29 -0.46 3.62
CA ASN A 206 -13.75 -0.18 4.97
C ASN A 206 -12.66 0.62 5.71
N THR A 207 -12.93 1.90 5.95
CA THR A 207 -12.05 2.75 6.78
C THR A 207 -12.45 2.61 8.23
N ILE A 208 -11.50 2.21 9.08
CA ILE A 208 -11.71 2.05 10.51
C ILE A 208 -10.82 3.03 11.26
N GLU A 209 -11.47 3.96 11.91
CA GLU A 209 -10.82 4.88 12.84
C GLU A 209 -10.57 4.19 14.17
N LEU A 210 -9.31 4.19 14.60
CA LEU A 210 -8.84 3.63 15.86
C LEU A 210 -8.45 4.77 16.78
N LYS A 211 -9.02 4.77 17.98
CA LYS A 211 -8.69 5.74 19.03
C LYS A 211 -7.42 5.28 19.75
N PRO A 212 -6.38 6.12 19.85
CA PRO A 212 -5.18 5.80 20.63
C PRO A 212 -5.50 5.47 22.09
N ASN A 213 -4.71 4.56 22.67
CA ASN A 213 -4.61 4.39 24.11
C ASN A 213 -3.50 5.33 24.61
N ASP A 214 -3.88 6.41 25.27
CA ASP A 214 -2.99 7.54 25.56
C ASP A 214 -1.75 7.12 26.36
N TYR A 215 -1.91 6.34 27.43
CA TYR A 215 -0.77 5.87 28.23
C TYR A 215 0.05 4.80 27.53
N ALA A 216 -0.56 3.93 26.72
CA ALA A 216 0.20 2.99 25.92
C ALA A 216 1.04 3.70 24.83
N MET A 217 0.52 4.78 24.25
CA MET A 217 1.29 5.62 23.32
C MET A 217 2.45 6.32 24.01
N VAL A 218 2.26 6.82 25.24
CA VAL A 218 3.36 7.38 26.04
C VAL A 218 4.41 6.32 26.34
N LEU A 219 4.00 5.10 26.73
CA LEU A 219 4.90 3.98 26.95
C LEU A 219 5.68 3.59 25.68
N LYS A 220 5.01 3.56 24.52
CA LYS A 220 5.64 3.32 23.21
C LYS A 220 6.76 4.34 22.95
N ALA A 221 6.51 5.61 23.26
CA ALA A 221 7.51 6.66 23.12
C ALA A 221 8.69 6.42 24.07
N PHE A 222 8.47 5.96 25.31
CA PHE A 222 9.57 5.65 26.23
C PHE A 222 10.48 4.54 25.71
N LEU A 223 9.94 3.47 25.12
CA LEU A 223 10.77 2.39 24.57
C LEU A 223 11.68 2.85 23.42
N LYS A 224 11.23 3.83 22.63
CA LYS A 224 11.92 4.27 21.41
C LYS A 224 12.75 5.54 21.58
N SER A 225 12.48 6.38 22.58
CA SER A 225 13.07 7.71 22.71
C SER A 225 14.31 7.76 23.61
N ASP A 226 15.31 8.53 23.17
CA ASP A 226 16.53 8.82 23.91
C ASP A 226 16.37 10.13 24.73
N ILE A 227 15.33 10.20 25.58
CA ILE A 227 15.06 11.37 26.44
C ILE A 227 16.13 11.47 27.53
N LYS A 228 16.77 12.63 27.65
CA LYS A 228 17.90 12.86 28.58
C LYS A 228 17.48 13.13 30.03
N ASP A 229 16.26 13.60 30.27
CA ASP A 229 15.80 13.95 31.62
C ASP A 229 15.15 12.74 32.33
N TRP A 230 15.95 12.07 33.15
CA TRP A 230 15.54 10.90 33.92
C TRP A 230 14.53 11.23 35.03
N GLN A 231 14.53 12.46 35.56
CA GLN A 231 13.64 12.85 36.65
C GLN A 231 12.21 13.01 36.14
N ILE A 232 12.05 13.71 35.01
CA ILE A 232 10.75 13.87 34.34
C ILE A 232 10.20 12.51 33.95
N ARG A 233 11.04 11.65 33.37
CA ARG A 233 10.67 10.28 32.97
C ARG A 233 10.18 9.46 34.16
N LYS A 234 10.88 9.49 35.29
CA LYS A 234 10.46 8.81 36.53
C LYS A 234 9.10 9.31 37.02
N GLN A 235 8.85 10.61 36.98
CA GLN A 235 7.55 11.18 37.38
C GLN A 235 6.41 10.78 36.43
N GLN A 236 6.66 10.75 35.12
CA GLN A 236 5.68 10.34 34.13
C GLN A 236 5.34 8.85 34.23
N LEU A 237 6.34 7.99 34.42
CA LEU A 237 6.14 6.54 34.63
C LEU A 237 5.27 6.27 35.86
N LYS A 238 5.45 7.03 36.94
CA LYS A 238 4.59 6.93 38.13
C LYS A 238 3.11 7.25 37.85
N LYS A 239 2.84 8.15 36.89
CA LYS A 239 1.46 8.54 36.53
C LYS A 239 0.79 7.50 35.65
N ILE A 240 1.53 6.92 34.70
CA ILE A 240 0.94 6.02 33.69
C ILE A 240 0.89 4.56 34.13
N LEU A 241 1.78 4.13 35.02
CA LEU A 241 1.84 2.75 35.51
C LEU A 241 1.02 2.61 36.79
N SER A 242 0.14 1.62 36.83
CA SER A 242 -0.62 1.25 38.01
C SER A 242 0.29 0.79 39.14
N ASP A 243 -0.18 0.83 40.38
CA ASP A 243 0.60 0.41 41.55
C ASP A 243 0.80 -1.11 41.58
N ASN A 244 -0.17 -1.86 41.04
CA ASN A 244 -0.11 -3.32 40.90
C ASN A 244 0.27 -3.73 39.46
N LEU A 245 1.23 -3.04 38.86
CA LEU A 245 1.66 -3.35 37.49
C LEU A 245 2.29 -4.75 37.44
N GLU A 246 1.80 -5.56 36.52
CA GLU A 246 2.37 -6.85 36.13
C GLU A 246 2.96 -6.77 34.73
N VAL A 247 4.21 -7.21 34.55
CA VAL A 247 4.86 -7.24 33.24
C VAL A 247 5.41 -8.63 32.97
N ILE A 248 5.06 -9.18 31.81
CA ILE A 248 5.55 -10.47 31.33
C ILE A 248 6.39 -10.26 30.08
N VAL A 249 7.67 -10.61 30.15
CA VAL A 249 8.62 -10.51 29.05
C VAL A 249 8.91 -11.90 28.51
N MET A 250 8.48 -12.19 27.28
CA MET A 250 8.79 -13.44 26.59
C MET A 250 10.26 -13.42 26.13
N LEU A 251 11.03 -14.38 26.61
CA LEU A 251 12.44 -14.53 26.28
C LEU A 251 12.60 -15.25 24.92
N PRO A 252 13.63 -14.93 24.13
CA PRO A 252 13.87 -15.58 22.84
C PRO A 252 14.22 -17.07 23.01
N ASN A 253 14.21 -17.83 21.91
CA ASN A 253 14.67 -19.23 21.86
C ASN A 253 13.94 -20.18 22.82
N ASN A 254 12.66 -19.95 23.09
CA ASN A 254 11.83 -20.78 23.98
C ASN A 254 12.39 -20.86 25.42
N LEU A 255 13.10 -19.82 25.88
CA LEU A 255 13.66 -19.74 27.23
C LEU A 255 12.61 -19.44 28.32
N GLY A 256 11.34 -19.32 27.95
CA GLY A 256 10.24 -19.01 28.86
C GLY A 256 9.96 -17.51 28.94
N ALA A 257 9.60 -17.05 30.14
CA ALA A 257 9.24 -15.65 30.38
C ALA A 257 9.82 -15.13 31.70
N GLU A 258 10.19 -13.84 31.72
CA GLU A 258 10.57 -13.08 32.91
C GLU A 258 9.34 -12.28 33.40
N TYR A 259 9.09 -12.31 34.71
CA TYR A 259 8.11 -11.45 35.36
C TYR A 259 8.81 -10.22 35.92
N LEU A 260 8.22 -9.03 35.75
CA LEU A 260 8.68 -7.78 36.36
C LEU A 260 7.51 -7.07 37.05
N ASN A 261 7.76 -6.55 38.24
CA ASN A 261 6.85 -5.63 38.91
C ASN A 261 7.03 -4.17 38.42
N LYS A 262 6.23 -3.26 38.97
CA LYS A 262 6.27 -1.82 38.66
C LYS A 262 7.67 -1.23 38.80
N GLU A 263 8.32 -1.44 39.93
CA GLU A 263 9.61 -0.86 40.28
C GLU A 263 10.72 -1.33 39.33
N GLU A 264 10.79 -2.65 39.12
CA GLU A 264 11.78 -3.29 38.23
C GLU A 264 11.60 -2.81 36.78
N PHE A 265 10.37 -2.80 36.28
CA PHE A 265 10.10 -2.36 34.92
C PHE A 265 10.35 -0.86 34.74
N ALA A 266 9.89 -0.02 35.68
CA ALA A 266 10.15 1.42 35.64
C ALA A 266 11.65 1.72 35.68
N GLN A 267 12.45 0.98 36.46
CA GLN A 267 13.90 1.13 36.47
C GLN A 267 14.53 0.79 35.11
N LYS A 268 14.10 -0.30 34.46
CA LYS A 268 14.54 -0.64 33.09
C LYS A 268 14.17 0.46 32.08
N LEU A 269 13.01 1.12 32.27
CA LEU A 269 12.58 2.20 31.40
C LEU A 269 13.32 3.52 31.65
N ILE A 270 13.81 3.81 32.86
CA ILE A 270 14.47 5.10 33.16
C ILE A 270 15.77 5.28 32.36
N ILE A 271 16.53 4.19 32.16
CA ILE A 271 17.82 4.21 31.47
C ILE A 271 17.64 3.60 30.07
N PRO A 272 17.73 4.40 28.99
CA PRO A 272 17.70 3.87 27.63
C PRO A 272 18.82 2.85 27.44
N SER A 273 18.46 1.64 27.02
CA SER A 273 19.42 0.56 26.74
C SER A 273 19.13 -0.09 25.38
N PRO A 274 20.14 -0.69 24.72
CA PRO A 274 19.93 -1.41 23.48
C PRO A 274 18.91 -2.55 23.62
N SER A 275 18.89 -3.25 24.76
CA SER A 275 17.91 -4.29 25.05
C SER A 275 16.48 -3.74 25.08
N LEU A 276 16.28 -2.54 25.64
CA LEU A 276 14.97 -1.90 25.69
C LEU A 276 14.44 -1.57 24.28
N LYS A 277 15.32 -1.17 23.35
CA LYS A 277 14.93 -0.87 21.96
C LYS A 277 14.47 -2.11 21.17
N LYS A 278 14.79 -3.31 21.65
CA LYS A 278 14.36 -4.59 21.06
C LYS A 278 13.09 -5.16 21.71
N MET A 279 12.51 -4.45 22.67
CA MET A 279 11.24 -4.84 23.28
C MET A 279 10.05 -4.40 22.43
N SER A 280 9.20 -5.35 22.10
CA SER A 280 7.96 -5.14 21.36
C SER A 280 6.77 -5.44 22.27
N ILE A 281 5.97 -4.42 22.57
CA ILE A 281 4.74 -4.59 23.37
C ILE A 281 3.68 -5.26 22.50
N ILE A 282 3.10 -6.35 22.98
CA ILE A 282 2.07 -7.12 22.28
C ILE A 282 0.69 -7.05 22.94
N GLU A 283 0.63 -6.68 24.21
CA GLU A 283 -0.60 -6.57 25.00
C GLU A 283 -0.42 -5.52 26.09
N VAL A 284 -1.47 -4.74 26.30
CA VAL A 284 -1.58 -3.74 27.37
C VAL A 284 -2.99 -3.81 27.92
N GLU A 285 -3.12 -3.85 29.24
CA GLU A 285 -4.39 -3.65 29.92
C GLU A 285 -4.30 -2.48 30.88
N ASN A 286 -5.42 -1.76 30.99
CA ASN A 286 -5.55 -0.60 31.88
C ASN A 286 -6.43 -0.97 33.10
N ASP A 287 -6.20 -0.27 34.21
CA ASP A 287 -7.07 -0.26 35.40
C ASP A 287 -8.25 0.71 35.23
N GLU A 288 -9.11 0.80 36.24
CA GLU A 288 -10.29 1.67 36.23
C GLU A 288 -9.97 3.16 36.11
N ASN A 289 -8.73 3.56 36.42
CA ASN A 289 -8.23 4.93 36.31
C ASN A 289 -7.41 5.14 35.02
N ASP A 290 -7.59 4.27 34.03
CA ASP A 290 -6.86 4.21 32.77
C ASP A 290 -5.34 4.00 32.92
N ARG A 291 -4.80 3.70 34.11
CA ARG A 291 -3.36 3.40 34.28
C ARG A 291 -3.05 2.00 33.79
N ILE A 292 -1.84 1.78 33.27
CA ILE A 292 -1.44 0.47 32.77
C ILE A 292 -1.25 -0.48 33.95
N LYS A 293 -2.02 -1.58 33.99
CA LYS A 293 -1.96 -2.62 35.03
C LYS A 293 -1.27 -3.90 34.56
N PHE A 294 -1.27 -4.16 33.26
CA PHE A 294 -0.65 -5.35 32.69
C PHE A 294 0.04 -5.02 31.37
N ILE A 295 1.22 -5.59 31.14
CA ILE A 295 1.97 -5.48 29.89
C ILE A 295 2.54 -6.85 29.53
N ARG A 296 2.38 -7.24 28.26
CA ARG A 296 3.11 -8.38 27.68
C ARG A 296 4.06 -7.89 26.60
N ILE A 297 5.31 -8.34 26.67
CA ILE A 297 6.41 -7.92 25.81
C ILE A 297 7.05 -9.16 25.17
N ILE A 298 7.48 -9.04 23.92
CA ILE A 298 8.43 -9.95 23.28
C ILE A 298 9.76 -9.23 23.13
N GLN A 299 10.86 -9.90 23.44
CA GLN A 299 12.20 -9.38 23.25
C GLN A 299 12.88 -10.09 22.06
N ASP A 300 13.24 -9.31 21.04
CA ASP A 300 13.99 -9.78 19.85
C ASP A 300 15.52 -9.77 20.06
#